data_AF-A0A142YGH6-F1
#
_entry.id   AF-A0A142YGH6-F1
#
_cell.length_a   1.000
_cell.length_b   1.000
_cell.length_c   1.000
_cell.angle_alpha   90.00
_cell.angle_beta   90.00
_cell.angle_gamma   90.00
#
_symmetry.space_group_name_H-M   'P 1'
#
loop_
_entity.id
_entity.type
_entity.pdbx_description
1 polymer ?
#
loop_
_entity_poly.entity_id
_entity_poly.type
_entity_poly.pdbx_seq_one_letter_code
_entity_poly.pdbx_strand_id
1 'polypeptide(L)' 'MRFIQAILLLIFLGAVGLFAVQNTDPITVSFWNWKTTGPVALMAIVAYLLGMLSGWTVVSFFSRSLRRVSEQPTARVID' A
#
# COMPACT_ATOMS: atom_id res chain seq x y z
N MET A 1 10.66 14.29 -21.02
CA MET A 1 10.37 13.26 -20.00
C MET A 1 9.39 13.73 -18.93
N ARG A 2 9.67 14.83 -18.21
CA ARG A 2 8.78 15.36 -17.14
C ARG A 2 7.37 15.72 -17.62
N PHE A 3 7.25 16.29 -18.83
CA PHE A 3 5.96 16.62 -19.45
C PHE A 3 5.12 15.38 -19.77
N ILE A 4 5.76 14.32 -20.29
CA ILE A 4 5.08 13.04 -20.59
C ILE A 4 4.61 12.39 -19.28
N GLN A 5 5.46 12.39 -18.25
CA GLN A 5 5.09 11.91 -16.91
C GLN A 5 3.91 12.69 -16.33
N ALA A 6 3.88 14.01 -16.49
CA ALA A 6 2.77 14.85 -16.03
C ALA A 6 1.47 14.55 -16.78
N ILE A 7 1.52 14.40 -18.11
CA ILE A 7 0.34 14.04 -18.92
C ILE A 7 -0.18 12.65 -18.52
N LEU A 8 0.70 11.66 -18.40
CA LEU A 8 0.32 10.31 -17.96
C LEU A 8 -0.30 10.34 -16.57
N LEU A 9 0.27 11.12 -15.64
CA LEU A 9 -0.27 11.29 -14.30
C LEU A 9 -1.65 11.93 -14.33
N LEU A 10 -1.87 12.97 -15.15
CA LEU A 10 -3.17 13.60 -15.32
C LEU A 10 -4.22 12.65 -15.92
N ILE A 11 -3.85 11.86 -16.93
CA ILE A 11 -4.71 10.82 -17.51
C ILE A 11 -5.08 9.79 -16.45
N PHE A 12 -4.09 9.31 -15.70
CA PHE A 12 -4.30 8.35 -14.62
C PHE A 12 -5.22 8.93 -13.53
N LEU A 13 -4.99 10.15 -13.09
CA LEU A 13 -5.81 10.84 -12.10
C LEU A 13 -7.26 11.02 -12.60
N GLY A 14 -7.40 11.38 -13.88
CA GLY A 14 -8.70 11.49 -14.54
C GLY A 14 -9.43 10.15 -14.61
N ALA A 15 -8.73 9.06 -14.94
CA ALA A 15 -9.30 7.71 -14.96
C ALA A 15 -9.76 7.26 -13.56
N VAL A 16 -8.94 7.52 -12.53
CA VAL A 16 -9.29 7.23 -11.13
C VAL A 16 -10.49 8.07 -10.68
N GLY A 17 -10.52 9.36 -11.02
CA GLY A 17 -11.65 10.24 -10.71
C GLY A 17 -12.94 9.80 -11.39
N LEU A 18 -12.87 9.45 -12.68
CA LEU A 18 -14.00 8.93 -13.44
C LEU A 18 -14.51 7.61 -12.85
N PHE A 19 -13.60 6.70 -12.51
CA PHE A 19 -13.94 5.45 -11.82
C PHE A 19 -14.64 5.73 -10.48
N ALA A 20 -14.13 6.67 -9.68
CA ALA A 20 -14.75 7.04 -8.41
C ALA A 20 -16.17 7.60 -8.58
N VAL A 21 -16.39 8.49 -9.55
CA VAL A 21 -17.71 9.05 -9.84
C VAL A 21 -18.68 7.96 -10.31
N GLN A 22 -18.24 7.11 -11.25
CA GLN A 22 -19.07 6.01 -11.79
C GLN A 22 -19.37 4.92 -10.75
N ASN A 23 -18.51 4.73 -9.76
CA ASN A 23 -18.63 3.69 -8.73
C ASN A 23 -18.94 4.31 -7.35
N THR A 24 -19.76 5.37 -7.34
CA THR A 24 -20.25 6.00 -6.10
C THR A 24 -21.34 5.16 -5.44
N ASP A 25 -21.99 4.28 -6.21
CA ASP A 25 -23.03 3.40 -5.69
C ASP A 25 -22.48 2.52 -4.55
N PRO A 26 -23.15 2.51 -3.40
CA PRO A 26 -22.66 1.79 -2.23
C PRO A 26 -22.77 0.28 -2.45
N ILE A 27 -21.63 -0.40 -2.40
CA ILE A 27 -21.59 -1.86 -2.37
C ILE A 27 -21.48 -2.33 -0.92
N THR A 28 -22.03 -3.52 -0.65
CA THR A 28 -21.88 -4.16 0.67
C THR A 28 -20.81 -5.24 0.58
N VAL A 29 -19.71 -5.04 1.31
CA VAL A 29 -18.66 -6.04 1.49
C VAL A 29 -18.96 -6.80 2.78
N SER A 30 -19.10 -8.12 2.67
CA SER A 30 -19.31 -9.01 3.81
C SER A 30 -18.04 -9.83 4.06
N PHE A 31 -17.51 -9.78 5.27
CA PHE A 31 -16.36 -10.56 5.70
C PHE A 31 -16.62 -11.19 7.07
N TRP A 32 -16.75 -12.51 7.11
CA TRP A 32 -17.13 -13.27 8.31
C TRP A 32 -18.45 -12.73 8.93
N ASN A 33 -18.38 -11.99 10.03
CA ASN A 33 -19.53 -11.35 10.69
C ASN A 33 -19.59 -9.83 10.45
N TRP A 34 -18.64 -9.27 9.70
CA TRP A 34 -18.53 -7.85 9.45
C TRP A 34 -19.16 -7.52 8.12
N LYS A 35 -19.98 -6.47 8.10
CA LYS A 35 -20.58 -5.93 6.89
C LYS A 35 -20.28 -4.44 6.84
N THR A 36 -19.69 -4.01 5.73
CA THR A 36 -19.43 -2.59 5.50
C THR A 36 -20.09 -2.21 4.18
N THR A 37 -20.85 -1.13 4.19
CA THR A 37 -21.54 -0.62 3.00
C THR A 37 -20.99 0.75 2.67
N GLY A 38 -20.60 0.95 1.42
CA GLY A 38 -20.05 2.23 0.97
C GLY A 38 -19.49 2.16 -0.46
N PRO A 39 -19.07 3.32 -1.01
CA PRO A 39 -18.52 3.38 -2.35
C PRO A 39 -17.22 2.57 -2.46
N VAL A 40 -17.07 1.83 -3.56
CA VAL A 40 -15.89 0.99 -3.84
C VAL A 40 -14.60 1.80 -3.75
N ALA A 41 -14.60 3.01 -4.30
CA ALA A 41 -13.42 3.87 -4.34
C ALA A 41 -12.91 4.22 -2.92
N LEU A 42 -13.83 4.55 -2.00
CA LEU A 42 -13.47 4.91 -0.63
C LEU A 42 -12.94 3.70 0.13
N MET A 43 -13.59 2.54 -0.04
CA MET A 43 -13.11 1.28 0.52
C MET A 43 -11.72 0.90 -0.01
N ALA A 44 -11.47 1.07 -1.31
CA ALA A 44 -10.19 0.78 -1.94
C ALA A 44 -9.06 1.67 -1.40
N ILE A 45 -9.33 2.97 -1.19
CA ILE A 45 -8.36 3.90 -0.58
C ILE A 45 -8.02 3.45 0.84
N VAL A 46 -9.03 3.16 1.67
CA VAL A 46 -8.81 2.69 3.04
C VAL A 46 -8.01 1.38 3.05
N ALA A 47 -8.37 0.42 2.21
CA ALA A 47 -7.67 -0.85 2.09
C ALA A 47 -6.21 -0.67 1.63
N TYR A 48 -5.95 0.22 0.68
CA TYR A 48 -4.60 0.54 0.22
C TYR A 48 -3.75 1.16 1.34
N LEU A 49 -4.29 2.13 2.09
CA LEU A 49 -3.57 2.75 3.20
C LEU A 49 -3.25 1.75 4.31
N LEU A 50 -4.23 0.92 4.70
CA LEU A 50 -4.02 -0.13 5.68
C LEU A 50 -3.01 -1.19 5.18
N GLY A 51 -3.07 -1.55 3.91
CA GLY A 51 -2.12 -2.44 3.25
C GLY A 51 -0.70 -1.87 3.22
N MET A 52 -0.56 -0.58 2.94
CA MET A 52 0.73 0.12 2.94
C MET A 52 1.33 0.16 4.36
N LEU A 53 0.51 0.50 5.37
CA LEU A 53 0.95 0.53 6.77
C LEU A 53 1.36 -0.86 7.27
N SER A 54 0.53 -1.88 7.02
CA SER A 54 0.82 -3.26 7.42
C SER A 54 1.98 -3.90 6.63
N GLY A 55 2.07 -3.62 5.33
CA GLY A 55 3.19 -4.08 4.51
C GLY A 55 4.52 -3.51 4.97
N TRP A 56 4.57 -2.19 5.27
CA TRP A 56 5.78 -1.57 5.80
C TRP A 56 6.16 -2.17 7.15
N THR A 57 5.22 -2.38 8.08
CA THR A 57 5.56 -3.01 9.36
C THR A 57 6.15 -4.40 9.14
N VAL A 58 5.53 -5.26 8.34
CA VAL A 58 6.06 -6.60 8.02
C VAL A 58 7.47 -6.52 7.42
N VAL A 59 7.68 -5.73 6.37
CA VAL A 59 9.01 -5.58 5.74
C VAL A 59 10.04 -5.07 6.73
N SER A 60 9.67 -4.13 7.60
CA SER A 60 10.58 -3.57 8.62
C SER A 60 10.98 -4.60 9.70
N PHE A 61 10.04 -5.45 10.13
CA PHE A 61 10.32 -6.50 11.11
C PHE A 61 11.23 -7.59 10.51
N PHE A 62 10.92 -8.04 9.29
CA PHE A 62 11.71 -9.07 8.61
C PHE A 62 13.11 -8.58 8.24
N SER A 63 13.24 -7.37 7.70
CA SER A 63 14.56 -6.79 7.37
C SER A 63 15.44 -6.60 8.61
N ARG A 64 14.87 -6.20 9.75
CA ARG A 64 15.59 -6.11 11.04
C ARG A 64 16.03 -7.48 11.55
N SER A 65 15.20 -8.51 11.38
CA SER A 65 15.54 -9.88 11.77
C SER A 65 16.73 -10.41 10.95
N LEU A 66 16.69 -10.22 9.63
CA LEU A 66 17.76 -10.65 8.72
C LEU A 66 19.09 -9.91 8.97
N ARG A 67 19.03 -8.61 9.25
CA ARG A 67 20.22 -7.79 9.55
C ARG A 67 20.93 -8.22 10.83
N ARG A 68 20.18 -8.68 11.85
CA ARG A 68 20.75 -9.24 13.09
C ARG A 68 21.49 -10.56 12.88
N VAL A 69 21.14 -11.32 11.84
CA VAL A 69 21.80 -12.59 11.52
C VAL A 69 23.06 -12.34 10.67
N SER A 70 23.07 -11.33 9.80
CA SER A 70 24.25 -10.99 8.98
C SER A 70 25.34 -10.22 9.75
N GLU A 71 25.01 -9.57 10.87
CA GLU A 71 25.97 -8.86 11.73
C GLU A 71 26.58 -9.80 12.80
N GLN A 72 26.86 -11.07 12.46
CA GLN A 72 27.74 -11.88 13.32
C GLN A 72 29.21 -11.42 13.16
N PRO A 73 29.89 -11.11 14.27
CA PRO A 73 31.04 -10.21 14.34
C PRO A 73 32.30 -10.72 13.62
N THR A 74 32.69 -10.01 12.56
CA THR A 74 34.11 -9.91 12.17
C THR A 74 34.82 -8.96 13.13
N ALA A 75 34.97 -9.39 14.39
CA ALA A 75 35.76 -8.70 15.40
C ALA A 75 36.60 -9.72 16.17
N ARG A 76 37.52 -10.37 15.45
CA ARG A 76 38.71 -10.98 16.04
C ARG A 76 39.81 -11.08 14.99
N VAL A 77 40.31 -9.92 14.59
CA VAL A 77 41.63 -9.74 13.99
C VAL A 77 42.18 -8.50 14.68
N ILE A 78 43.46 -8.51 15.09
CA ILE A 78 44.18 -7.53 15.95
C ILE A 78 44.09 -7.97 17.43
N ASP A 79 45.12 -8.48 18.12
CA ASP A 79 46.59 -8.54 17.92
C ASP A 79 47.18 -9.86 18.45
#